data_AF-A0A1L5YBF0-F1
#
_entry.id   AF-A0A1L5YBF0-F1
#
_cell.length_a   1.000
_cell.length_b   1.000
_cell.length_c   1.000
_cell.angle_alpha   90.00
_cell.angle_beta   90.00
_cell.angle_gamma   90.00
#
_symmetry.space_group_name_H-M   'P 1'
#
loop_
_entity.id
_entity.type
_entity.pdbx_description
1 polymer ?
#
loop_
_entity_poly.entity_id
_entity_poly.type
_entity_poly.pdbx_seq_one_letter_code
_entity_poly.pdbx_strand_id
1 'polypeptide(L)'
;MDFKSSIFNTHLPAQELAKRGESLIRQSTNRYLTTVRIAFRAKQRRFDDFDDLLEEPGTKPVQRAIIELSDEQNQPALLHD
;
A
#
# COMPACT_ATOMS: atom_id res chain seq x y z
N MET A 1 -17.02 15.45 -11.95
CA MET A 1 -15.80 15.43 -11.11
C MET A 1 -16.06 14.37 -10.06
N ASP A 2 -15.87 13.12 -10.45
CA ASP A 2 -16.27 11.96 -9.66
C ASP A 2 -15.33 11.78 -8.47
N PHE A 3 -15.89 11.67 -7.27
CA PHE A 3 -15.17 11.55 -6.00
C PHE A 3 -14.18 10.37 -5.98
N LYS A 4 -14.35 9.39 -6.88
CA LYS A 4 -13.47 8.22 -7.07
C LYS A 4 -12.15 8.54 -7.77
N SER A 5 -12.06 9.58 -8.61
CA SER A 5 -10.83 9.88 -9.36
C SER A 5 -9.79 10.64 -8.54
N SER A 6 -10.16 11.19 -7.37
CA SER A 6 -9.23 11.95 -6.52
C SER A 6 -8.40 11.07 -5.56
N ILE A 7 -8.72 9.78 -5.39
CA ILE A 7 -8.00 8.89 -4.44
C ILE A 7 -6.84 8.14 -5.12
N PHE A 8 -6.84 8.01 -6.44
CA PHE A 8 -5.94 7.10 -7.15
C PHE A 8 -4.68 7.71 -7.76
N ASN A 9 -4.53 9.04 -7.74
CA ASN A 9 -3.32 9.68 -8.24
C ASN A 9 -2.27 9.87 -7.13
N THR A 10 -1.79 8.77 -6.55
CA THR A 10 -0.69 8.84 -5.56
C THR A 10 0.64 8.53 -6.23
N HIS A 11 1.14 9.45 -7.05
CA HIS A 11 2.58 9.48 -7.30
C HIS A 11 3.30 9.96 -6.03
N LEU A 12 3.31 9.10 -5.00
CA LEU A 12 4.00 9.37 -3.75
C LEU A 12 5.48 9.54 -4.03
N PRO A 13 6.12 10.62 -3.56
CA PRO A 13 7.56 10.81 -3.74
C PRO A 13 8.33 9.61 -3.20
N ALA A 14 9.38 9.19 -3.90
CA ALA A 14 10.17 8.01 -3.52
C ALA A 14 10.70 8.10 -2.08
N GLN A 15 11.05 9.30 -1.63
CA GLN A 15 11.49 9.55 -0.26
C GLN A 15 10.40 9.28 0.78
N GLU A 16 9.14 9.64 0.48
CA GLU A 16 8.02 9.40 1.38
C GLU A 16 7.66 7.91 1.42
N LEU A 17 7.67 7.25 0.26
CA LEU A 17 7.51 5.80 0.19
C LEU A 17 8.58 5.06 1.02
N ALA A 18 9.84 5.51 0.93
CA ALA A 18 10.94 4.94 1.70
C ALA A 18 10.73 5.11 3.21
N LYS A 19 10.32 6.31 3.66
CA LYS A 19 10.01 6.57 5.08
C LYS A 19 8.89 5.68 5.60
N ARG A 20 7.83 5.48 4.82
CA ARG A 20 6.72 4.57 5.17
C ARG A 20 7.22 3.12 5.30
N GLY A 21 8.00 2.65 4.33
CA GLY A 21 8.63 1.33 4.38
C GLY A 21 9.54 1.14 5.60
N GLU A 22 10.37 2.14 5.91
CA GLU A 22 11.22 2.13 7.10
C GLU A 22 10.41 2.07 8.40
N SER A 23 9.33 2.87 8.49
CA SER A 23 8.44 2.90 9.65
C SER A 23 7.81 1.53 9.93
N LEU A 24 7.31 0.84 8.89
CA LEU A 24 6.76 -0.52 8.99
C LEU A 24 7.78 -1.52 9.55
N ILE A 25 9.04 -1.41 9.12
CA ILE A 25 10.11 -2.28 9.59
C ILE A 25 10.53 -1.94 11.02
N ARG A 26 10.62 -0.65 11.36
CA ARG A 26 11.05 -0.17 12.68
C ARG A 26 10.05 -0.50 13.79
N GLN A 27 8.75 -0.44 13.49
CA GLN A 27 7.69 -0.73 14.46
C GLN A 27 7.39 -2.23 14.58
N SER A 28 7.96 -3.06 13.71
CA SER A 28 7.73 -4.50 13.72
C SER A 28 8.57 -5.22 14.76
N THR A 29 7.92 -6.10 15.52
CA THR A 29 8.58 -7.07 16.38
C THR A 29 9.25 -8.20 15.57
N ASN A 30 8.85 -8.40 14.31
CA ASN A 30 9.41 -9.39 13.40
C ASN A 30 9.49 -8.84 11.97
N ARG A 31 10.69 -8.37 11.60
CA ARG A 31 10.96 -7.77 10.29
C ARG A 31 10.68 -8.71 9.12
N TYR A 32 10.97 -10.01 9.27
CA TYR A 32 10.72 -11.01 8.22
C TYR A 32 9.22 -11.17 7.96
N LEU A 33 8.44 -11.26 9.04
CA LEU A 33 6.99 -11.37 8.92
C LEU A 33 6.39 -10.12 8.28
N THR A 34 6.91 -8.92 8.59
CA THR A 34 6.49 -7.68 7.90
C THR A 34 6.80 -7.71 6.41
N THR A 35 8.00 -8.16 6.00
CA THR A 35 8.33 -8.30 4.57
C THR A 35 7.39 -9.29 3.87
N VAL A 36 7.07 -10.42 4.51
CA VAL A 36 6.11 -11.40 3.97
C VAL A 36 4.72 -10.79 3.83
N ARG A 37 4.25 -10.04 4.84
CA ARG A 37 2.95 -9.34 4.79
C ARG A 37 2.88 -8.34 3.63
N ILE A 38 3.92 -7.54 3.42
CA ILE A 38 4.01 -6.60 2.29
C ILE A 38 3.95 -7.36 0.97
N ALA A 39 4.74 -8.42 0.81
CA ALA A 39 4.78 -9.22 -0.41
C ALA A 39 3.42 -9.90 -0.70
N PHE A 40 2.76 -10.42 0.33
CA PHE A 40 1.45 -11.05 0.22
C PHE A 40 0.38 -10.05 -0.24
N ARG A 41 0.31 -8.86 0.39
CA ARG A 41 -0.62 -7.80 -0.03
C ARG A 41 -0.33 -7.32 -1.45
N ALA A 42 0.93 -7.11 -1.80
CA ALA A 42 1.31 -6.72 -3.16
C ALA A 42 0.91 -7.78 -4.20
N LYS A 43 1.02 -9.07 -3.86
CA LYS A 43 0.58 -10.16 -4.71
C LYS A 43 -0.94 -10.14 -4.91
N GLN A 44 -1.73 -9.92 -3.85
CA GLN A 44 -3.18 -9.76 -3.94
C GLN A 44 -3.56 -8.62 -4.88
N ARG A 45 -2.97 -7.43 -4.69
CA ARG A 45 -3.22 -6.27 -5.56
C ARG A 45 -2.88 -6.53 -7.02
N ARG A 46 -1.85 -7.31 -7.32
CA ARG A 46 -1.53 -7.68 -8.71
C ARG A 46 -2.64 -8.50 -9.38
N PHE A 47 -3.44 -9.23 -8.61
CA PHE A 47 -4.59 -9.97 -9.12
C PHE A 47 -5.85 -9.10 -9.13
N ASP A 48 -6.07 -8.27 -8.11
CA ASP A 48 -7.21 -7.36 -8.06
C ASP A 48 -7.13 -6.28 -9.16
N ASP A 49 -5.93 -5.69 -9.38
CA ASP A 49 -5.68 -4.69 -10.42
C ASP A 49 -5.66 -5.31 -11.84
N PHE A 50 -5.69 -6.64 -11.97
CA PHE A 50 -5.83 -7.31 -13.28
C PHE A 50 -7.23 -7.13 -13.86
N ASP A 51 -8.24 -6.97 -13.01
CA ASP A 51 -9.60 -6.64 -13.43
C ASP A 51 -9.72 -5.17 -13.89
N ASP A 52 -8.86 -4.29 -13.38
CA ASP A 52 -8.79 -2.85 -13.68
C ASP A 52 -7.78 -2.49 -14.81
N LEU A 53 -7.16 -3.49 -15.45
CA LEU A 53 -5.99 -3.36 -16.36
C LEU A 53 -6.20 -2.49 -17.62
N LEU A 54 -7.43 -2.02 -17.88
CA LEU A 54 -7.76 -1.24 -19.05
C LEU A 54 -7.51 0.26 -18.91
N GLU A 55 -7.34 0.81 -17.69
CA GLU A 55 -7.49 2.26 -17.53
C GLU A 55 -6.22 3.10 -17.30
N GLU A 56 -5.09 2.63 -16.73
CA GLU A 56 -3.80 3.35 -16.74
C GLU A 56 -2.69 2.54 -16.02
N PRO A 57 -1.37 2.80 -16.24
CA PRO A 57 -0.31 2.15 -15.46
C PRO A 57 -0.32 2.69 -14.02
N GLY A 58 -1.16 2.08 -13.18
CA GLY A 58 -1.29 2.39 -11.77
C GLY A 58 0.00 2.16 -10.96
N THR A 59 0.03 2.74 -9.76
CA THR A 59 1.08 2.55 -8.75
C THR A 59 1.49 1.08 -8.64
N LYS A 60 2.80 0.76 -8.65
CA LYS A 60 3.25 -0.63 -8.61
C LYS A 60 2.66 -1.34 -7.37
N PRO A 61 2.20 -2.60 -7.47
CA PRO A 61 1.52 -3.29 -6.38
C PRO A 61 2.27 -3.29 -5.05
N VAL A 62 3.61 -3.35 -5.09
CA VAL A 62 4.46 -3.27 -3.89
C VAL A 62 4.42 -1.88 -3.25
N GLN A 63 4.42 -0.82 -4.04
CA GLN A 63 4.35 0.55 -3.51
C GLN A 63 2.99 0.78 -2.85
N ARG A 64 1.91 0.30 -3.50
CA ARG A 64 0.56 0.36 -2.96
C ARG A 64 0.41 -0.41 -1.65
N ALA A 65 0.97 -1.62 -1.56
CA ALA A 65 1.00 -2.38 -0.31
C ALA A 65 1.71 -1.65 0.84
N ILE A 66 2.84 -0.97 0.57
CA ILE A 66 3.56 -0.19 1.59
C ILE A 66 2.71 0.98 2.09
N ILE A 67 2.01 1.66 1.18
CA ILE A 67 1.14 2.79 1.51
C ILE A 67 0.02 2.33 2.43
N GLU A 68 -0.74 1.32 2.00
CA GLU A 68 -1.91 0.81 2.72
C GLU A 68 -1.54 0.26 4.10
N LEU A 69 -0.51 -0.59 4.17
CA LEU A 69 -0.07 -1.16 5.44
C LEU A 69 0.46 -0.06 6.39
N SER A 70 1.09 0.98 5.85
CA SER A 70 1.52 2.13 6.65
C SER A 70 0.33 2.93 7.17
N ASP A 71 -0.72 3.10 6.37
CA ASP A 71 -1.93 3.81 6.79
C ASP A 71 -2.69 3.00 7.86
N GLU A 72 -2.82 1.68 7.69
CA GLU A 72 -3.37 0.75 8.69
C GLU A 72 -2.61 0.81 10.03
N GLN A 73 -1.27 0.90 9.99
CA GLN A 73 -0.44 1.01 11.19
C GLN A 73 -0.68 2.33 11.93
N ASN A 74 -0.89 3.43 11.21
CA ASN A 74 -1.08 4.77 11.80
C ASN A 74 -2.53 5.02 12.23
N GLN A 75 -3.49 4.31 11.63
CA GLN A 75 -4.92 4.46 11.91
C GLN A 75 -5.60 3.10 12.13
N PRO A 76 -5.30 2.40 13.25
CA PRO A 76 -5.84 1.07 13.53
C PRO A 76 -7.36 1.06 13.76
N ALA A 77 -7.96 2.21 14.04
CA ALA A 77 -9.39 2.37 14.34
C ALA A 77 -10.33 2.01 13.16
N LEU A 78 -9.81 1.92 11.93
CA LEU A 78 -10.59 1.55 10.74
C LEU A 78 -10.86 0.03 10.63
N LEU A 79 -10.35 -0.80 11.55
CA LEU A 79 -10.46 -2.26 11.53
C LEU A 79 -11.62 -2.81 12.39
N HIS A 80 -12.47 -1.94 12.97
CA HIS A 80 -13.42 -2.31 14.02
C HIS A 80 -14.93 -2.13 13.70
N ASP A 81 -15.30 -1.82 12.46
CA ASP A 81 -16.71 -1.80 12.01
C ASP A 81 -17.11 -3.09 11.27
#